data_AF-A0A1X2Z121-F1
#
_entry.id   AF-A0A1X2Z121-F1
#
_cell.length_a   1.000
_cell.length_b   1.000
_cell.length_c   1.000
_cell.angle_alpha   90.00
_cell.angle_beta   90.00
_cell.angle_gamma   90.00
#
_symmetry.space_group_name_H-M   'P 1'
#
loop_
_entity.id
_entity.type
_entity.pdbx_description
1 polymer ?
#
loop_
_entity_poly.entity_id
_entity_poly.type
_entity_poly.pdbx_seq_one_letter_code
_entity_poly.pdbx_strand_id
1 'polypeptide(L)'
;MTGKIELSVDISVEWRRSAMWGMCPTATVGALLAEDGVTVRRDRGSGHASGCGYDKLSAAVDEAMRELPLWQTFLMWRGFKHTYASIPYNGSDRTLYGLKRCDYGWEMNANACGMGTIIDIFTANGFTMTSHSGDAYDFYHFERVVPRSFLKLI
;
A
#
# COMPACT_ATOMS: atom_id res chain seq x y z
N MET A 1 22.12 9.53 -19.33
CA MET A 1 22.01 9.40 -17.87
C MET A 1 20.59 8.95 -17.56
N THR A 2 20.41 7.73 -17.07
CA THR A 2 19.11 7.24 -16.61
C THR A 2 18.92 7.69 -15.16
N GLY A 3 18.13 8.75 -14.96
CA GLY A 3 17.76 9.23 -13.62
C GLY A 3 17.09 8.15 -12.78
N LYS A 4 17.33 8.19 -11.47
CA LYS A 4 16.74 7.29 -10.48
C LYS A 4 15.30 7.74 -10.25
N ILE A 5 14.33 6.85 -10.45
CA ILE A 5 12.93 7.15 -10.19
C ILE A 5 12.46 6.33 -9.00
N GLU A 6 12.09 7.03 -7.94
CA GLU A 6 11.75 6.47 -6.64
C GLU A 6 10.25 6.59 -6.43
N LEU A 7 9.62 5.47 -6.11
CA LEU A 7 8.23 5.40 -5.67
C LEU A 7 8.23 5.01 -4.19
N SER A 8 7.67 5.86 -3.34
CA SER A 8 7.49 5.57 -1.93
C SER A 8 6.03 5.69 -1.50
N VAL A 9 5.67 4.93 -0.46
CA VAL A 9 4.37 4.99 0.21
C VAL A 9 4.61 5.03 1.71
N ASP A 10 4.11 6.09 2.35
CA ASP A 10 4.16 6.30 3.80
C ASP A 10 2.77 6.08 4.38
N ILE A 11 2.67 5.23 5.39
CA ILE A 11 1.44 4.92 6.10
C ILE A 11 1.63 5.27 7.57
N SER A 12 0.83 6.19 8.08
CA SER A 12 0.76 6.54 9.50
C SER A 12 -0.61 6.18 10.04
N VAL A 13 -0.67 5.46 11.15
CA VAL A 13 -1.92 5.05 11.77
C VAL A 13 -1.96 5.55 13.20
N GLU A 14 -3.02 6.28 13.55
CA GLU A 14 -3.31 6.71 14.91
C GLU A 14 -4.41 5.84 15.49
N TRP A 15 -4.20 5.28 16.67
CA TRP A 15 -5.18 4.47 17.37
C TRP A 15 -5.91 5.26 18.45
N ARG A 16 -7.24 5.32 18.35
CA ARG A 16 -8.10 5.96 19.36
C ARG A 16 -9.01 4.95 20.02
N ARG A 17 -9.09 5.01 21.35
CA ARG A 17 -9.97 4.14 22.13
C ARG A 17 -11.42 4.60 22.02
N SER A 18 -12.28 3.72 21.54
CA SER A 18 -13.74 3.81 21.61
C SER A 18 -14.26 2.96 22.77
N ALA A 19 -15.27 3.47 23.49
CA ALA A 19 -15.94 2.72 24.56
C ALA A 19 -16.70 1.49 24.02
N MET A 20 -17.25 1.60 22.81
CA MET A 20 -18.06 0.55 22.19
C MET A 20 -17.20 -0.45 21.41
N TRP A 21 -16.14 0.03 20.76
CA TRP A 21 -15.40 -0.75 19.76
C TRP A 21 -13.96 -1.06 20.14
N GLY A 22 -13.47 -0.63 21.32
CA GLY A 22 -12.06 -0.75 21.67
C GLY A 22 -11.20 0.17 20.80
N MET A 23 -9.97 -0.25 20.46
CA MET A 23 -9.08 0.58 19.63
C MET A 23 -9.59 0.66 18.19
N CYS A 24 -9.68 1.88 17.65
CA CYS A 24 -10.08 2.18 16.29
C CYS A 24 -8.97 2.98 15.60
N PRO A 25 -8.46 2.52 14.45
CA PRO A 25 -7.40 3.21 13.72
C PRO A 25 -7.98 4.29 12.81
N THR A 26 -7.23 5.38 12.69
CA THR A 26 -7.31 6.32 11.57
C THR A 26 -5.98 6.26 10.82
N ALA A 27 -6.02 5.82 9.56
CA ALA A 27 -4.86 5.76 8.70
C ALA A 27 -4.76 7.04 7.86
N THR A 28 -3.55 7.54 7.69
CA THR A 28 -3.16 8.53 6.70
C THR A 28 -2.10 7.91 5.82
N VAL A 29 -2.29 7.93 4.50
CA VAL A 29 -1.34 7.39 3.56
C VAL A 29 -0.89 8.46 2.58
N GLY A 30 0.41 8.53 2.31
CA GLY A 30 0.99 9.36 1.25
C GLY A 30 1.71 8.47 0.23
N ALA A 31 1.52 8.74 -1.06
CA ALA A 31 2.32 8.14 -2.12
C ALA A 31 3.13 9.23 -2.83
N LEU A 32 4.42 9.00 -3.06
CA LEU A 32 5.34 9.94 -3.67
C LEU A 32 6.09 9.27 -4.82
N LEU A 33 6.14 9.97 -5.96
CA LEU A 33 7.03 9.64 -7.06
C LEU A 33 8.05 10.77 -7.22
N ALA A 34 9.34 10.44 -7.22
CA ALA A 34 10.42 11.39 -7.44
C ALA A 34 11.35 10.92 -8.57
N GLU A 35 11.87 11.87 -9.37
CA GLU A 35 12.97 11.65 -10.33
C GLU A 35 14.18 12.44 -9.85
N ASP A 36 15.28 11.73 -9.56
CA ASP A 36 16.54 12.32 -9.07
C ASP A 36 16.31 13.26 -7.85
N GLY A 37 15.44 12.85 -6.93
CA GLY A 37 15.08 13.59 -5.72
C GLY A 37 14.06 14.72 -5.92
N VAL A 38 13.65 15.01 -7.16
CA VAL A 38 12.62 16.01 -7.47
C VAL A 38 11.26 15.34 -7.47
N THR A 39 10.34 15.86 -6.65
CA THR A 39 8.95 15.35 -6.61
C THR A 39 8.27 15.57 -7.95
N VAL A 40 7.82 14.47 -8.57
CA VAL A 40 7.02 14.46 -9.78
C VAL A 40 5.53 14.45 -9.43
N ARG A 41 5.13 13.57 -8.51
CA ARG A 41 3.75 13.40 -8.09
C ARG A 41 3.68 13.06 -6.61
N ARG A 42 2.67 13.59 -5.95
CA ARG A 42 2.33 13.25 -4.57
C ARG A 42 0.82 13.16 -4.43
N ASP A 43 0.37 12.05 -3.86
CA ASP A 43 -1.03 11.85 -3.48
C ASP A 43 -1.11 11.60 -1.97
N ARG A 44 -2.28 11.88 -1.39
CA ARG A 44 -2.57 11.62 0.01
C ARG A 44 -4.01 11.15 0.17
N GLY A 45 -4.20 10.19 1.06
CA GLY A 45 -5.49 9.64 1.42
C GLY A 45 -5.62 9.42 2.92
N SER A 46 -6.85 9.25 3.37
CA SER A 46 -7.17 8.93 4.76
C SER A 46 -8.28 7.89 4.86
N GLY A 47 -8.27 7.10 5.93
CA GLY A 47 -9.26 6.06 6.16
C GLY A 47 -9.45 5.81 7.65
N HIS A 48 -10.61 5.27 8.02
CA HIS A 48 -10.97 5.03 9.42
C HIS A 48 -11.78 3.75 9.54
N ALA A 49 -11.46 2.94 10.56
CA ALA A 49 -12.20 1.71 10.81
C ALA A 49 -12.71 1.63 12.25
N SER A 50 -13.96 1.20 12.41
CA SER A 50 -14.62 0.99 13.69
C SER A 50 -15.53 -0.25 13.66
N GLY A 51 -15.85 -0.83 14.82
CA GLY A 51 -16.60 -2.10 14.90
C GLY A 51 -15.81 -3.20 15.61
N CYS A 52 -16.17 -4.47 15.39
CA CYS A 52 -15.49 -5.63 15.97
C CYS A 52 -15.49 -6.84 15.02
N GLY A 53 -14.60 -7.81 15.29
CA GLY A 53 -14.57 -9.10 14.59
C GLY A 53 -13.73 -9.13 13.31
N TYR A 54 -12.90 -8.12 13.05
CA TYR A 54 -12.13 -8.00 11.82
C TYR A 54 -10.85 -7.16 12.05
N ASP A 55 -9.88 -7.25 11.13
CA ASP A 55 -8.64 -6.45 11.23
C ASP A 55 -8.89 -4.99 10.80
N LYS A 56 -9.02 -4.10 11.80
CA LYS A 56 -9.32 -2.69 11.55
C LYS A 56 -8.16 -1.93 10.92
N LEU A 57 -6.93 -2.34 11.21
CA LEU A 57 -5.73 -1.70 10.70
C LEU A 57 -5.72 -1.74 9.17
N SER A 58 -5.77 -2.95 8.60
CA SER A 58 -5.81 -3.13 7.15
C SER A 58 -7.05 -2.49 6.53
N ALA A 59 -8.20 -2.50 7.22
CA ALA A 59 -9.41 -1.87 6.69
C ALA A 59 -9.26 -0.35 6.52
N ALA A 60 -8.73 0.34 7.54
CA ALA A 60 -8.48 1.79 7.45
C ALA A 60 -7.40 2.13 6.42
N VAL A 61 -6.35 1.30 6.31
CA VAL A 61 -5.28 1.49 5.33
C VAL A 61 -5.79 1.25 3.90
N ASP A 62 -6.58 0.21 3.67
CA ASP A 62 -7.18 -0.10 2.36
C ASP A 62 -8.10 1.03 1.90
N GLU A 63 -8.92 1.58 2.81
CA GLU A 63 -9.74 2.76 2.53
C GLU A 63 -8.87 3.98 2.13
N ALA A 64 -7.84 4.30 2.90
CA ALA A 64 -6.94 5.42 2.59
C ALA A 64 -6.20 5.23 1.25
N MET A 65 -5.80 4.00 0.92
CA MET A 65 -5.08 3.68 -0.31
C MET A 65 -5.94 3.85 -1.57
N ARG A 66 -7.27 3.68 -1.45
CA ARG A 66 -8.20 3.90 -2.58
C ARG A 66 -8.23 5.36 -3.03
N GLU A 67 -7.86 6.30 -2.16
CA GLU A 67 -7.80 7.73 -2.48
C GLU A 67 -6.50 8.15 -3.19
N LEU A 68 -5.58 7.23 -3.49
CA LEU A 68 -4.27 7.53 -4.09
C LEU A 68 -4.23 7.16 -5.59
N PRO A 69 -4.44 8.10 -6.53
CA PRO A 69 -4.40 7.74 -7.94
C PRO A 69 -3.03 7.23 -8.41
N LEU A 70 -1.91 7.68 -7.85
CA LEU A 70 -0.57 7.13 -8.12
C LEU A 70 -0.49 5.65 -7.78
N TRP A 71 -1.12 5.23 -6.67
CA TRP A 71 -1.20 3.83 -6.29
C TRP A 71 -2.08 3.05 -7.28
N GLN A 72 -3.23 3.60 -7.65
CA GLN A 72 -4.09 2.98 -8.67
C GLN A 72 -3.35 2.81 -10.01
N THR A 73 -2.60 3.81 -10.46
CA THR A 73 -1.75 3.73 -11.66
C THR A 73 -0.70 2.63 -11.51
N PHE A 74 -0.11 2.49 -10.32
CA PHE A 74 0.83 1.41 -10.04
C PHE A 74 0.20 0.02 -10.17
N LEU A 75 -1.03 -0.18 -9.66
CA LEU A 75 -1.75 -1.47 -9.78
C LEU A 75 -2.15 -1.82 -11.22
N MET A 76 -2.34 -0.81 -12.08
CA MET A 76 -2.64 -0.99 -13.50
C MET A 76 -1.40 -1.16 -14.38
N TRP A 77 -0.21 -0.87 -13.85
CA TRP A 77 1.02 -0.94 -14.61
C TRP A 77 1.37 -2.38 -14.99
N ARG A 78 1.76 -2.60 -16.25
CA ARG A 78 2.17 -3.93 -16.76
C ARG A 78 3.30 -4.61 -15.96
N GLY A 79 4.13 -3.83 -15.27
CA GLY A 79 5.19 -4.36 -14.41
C GLY A 79 4.73 -4.83 -13.03
N PHE A 80 3.47 -4.57 -12.67
CA PHE A 80 2.88 -4.95 -11.40
C PHE A 80 2.81 -6.47 -11.22
N LYS A 81 3.24 -6.94 -10.05
CA LYS A 81 3.21 -8.34 -9.65
C LYS A 81 1.99 -8.59 -8.77
N HIS A 82 1.19 -9.58 -9.18
CA HIS A 82 -0.12 -9.86 -8.60
C HIS A 82 -0.24 -11.29 -8.06
N THR A 83 0.85 -12.06 -8.05
CA THR A 83 0.88 -13.44 -7.56
C THR A 83 1.95 -13.62 -6.48
N TYR A 84 1.74 -14.63 -5.63
CA TYR A 84 2.69 -15.02 -4.58
C TYR A 84 4.03 -15.54 -5.11
N ALA A 85 4.13 -15.89 -6.40
CA ALA A 85 5.36 -16.36 -7.03
C ALA A 85 6.45 -15.29 -7.05
N SER A 86 6.06 -14.02 -6.94
CA SER A 86 7.00 -12.88 -6.84
C SER A 86 7.47 -12.61 -5.40
N ILE A 87 6.96 -13.34 -4.41
CA ILE A 87 7.43 -13.27 -3.03
C ILE A 87 8.54 -14.33 -2.83
N PRO A 88 9.74 -13.96 -2.35
CA PRO A 88 10.92 -14.84 -2.31
C PRO A 88 10.74 -16.20 -1.62
N TYR A 89 9.73 -16.35 -0.75
CA TYR A 89 9.53 -17.55 0.09
C TYR A 89 8.18 -18.26 -0.12
N ASN A 90 7.31 -17.78 -1.02
CA ASN A 90 5.98 -18.40 -1.23
C ASN A 90 5.91 -19.17 -2.56
N GLY A 91 6.49 -18.63 -3.64
CA GLY A 91 6.65 -19.35 -4.93
C GLY A 91 5.36 -19.78 -5.65
N SER A 92 4.19 -19.42 -5.11
CA SER A 92 2.87 -19.89 -5.57
C SER A 92 2.28 -18.99 -6.64
N ASP A 93 1.75 -19.55 -7.73
CA ASP A 93 1.06 -18.77 -8.78
C ASP A 93 -0.32 -18.24 -8.37
N ARG A 94 -0.74 -18.47 -7.12
CA ARG A 94 -1.98 -17.90 -6.59
C ARG A 94 -1.91 -16.37 -6.59
N THR A 95 -3.02 -15.74 -6.92
CA THR A 95 -3.20 -14.29 -6.80
C THR A 95 -3.04 -13.87 -5.33
N LEU A 96 -2.42 -12.71 -5.11
CA LEU A 96 -2.30 -12.11 -3.78
C LEU A 96 -3.68 -11.82 -3.20
N TYR A 97 -3.90 -12.21 -1.95
CA TYR A 97 -5.25 -12.26 -1.36
C TYR A 97 -5.96 -10.89 -1.32
N GLY A 98 -5.21 -9.80 -1.11
CA GLY A 98 -5.74 -8.44 -1.06
C GLY A 98 -5.90 -7.76 -2.42
N LEU A 99 -5.98 -8.53 -3.50
CA LEU A 99 -6.16 -7.99 -4.85
C LEU A 99 -7.44 -8.51 -5.49
N LYS A 100 -8.11 -7.61 -6.21
CA LYS A 100 -9.23 -7.92 -7.08
C LYS A 100 -8.86 -7.63 -8.53
N ARG A 101 -9.16 -8.58 -9.43
CA ARG A 101 -9.01 -8.37 -10.88
C ARG A 101 -10.16 -7.49 -11.37
N CYS A 102 -9.82 -6.45 -12.13
CA CYS A 102 -10.78 -5.56 -12.82
C CYS A 102 -10.46 -5.55 -14.32
N ASP A 103 -11.36 -5.06 -15.18
CA ASP A 103 -11.15 -5.10 -16.64
C ASP A 103 -9.85 -4.41 -17.09
N TYR A 104 -9.48 -3.33 -16.40
CA TYR A 104 -8.33 -2.48 -16.70
C TYR A 104 -7.05 -2.81 -15.91
N GLY A 105 -7.07 -3.80 -15.03
CA GLY A 105 -5.89 -4.15 -14.23
C GLY A 105 -6.23 -4.81 -12.90
N TRP A 106 -5.63 -4.31 -11.83
CA TRP A 106 -5.84 -4.77 -10.47
C TRP A 106 -6.31 -3.62 -9.58
N GLU A 107 -7.08 -3.96 -8.56
CA GLU A 107 -7.51 -3.07 -7.49
C GLU A 107 -7.10 -3.67 -6.16
N MET A 108 -6.70 -2.82 -5.21
CA MET A 108 -6.45 -3.25 -3.84
C MET A 108 -7.79 -3.45 -3.13
N ASN A 109 -7.93 -4.63 -2.53
CA ASN A 109 -9.13 -5.08 -1.82
C ASN A 109 -8.71 -5.82 -0.56
N ALA A 110 -7.69 -5.31 0.13
CA ALA A 110 -7.18 -5.97 1.33
C ALA A 110 -8.22 -5.93 2.45
N ASN A 111 -9.06 -4.88 2.50
CA ASN A 111 -10.08 -4.66 3.53
C ASN A 111 -9.58 -5.13 4.90
N ALA A 112 -10.31 -6.01 5.57
CA ALA A 112 -10.00 -6.51 6.90
C ALA A 112 -9.14 -7.80 6.94
N CYS A 113 -8.36 -8.06 5.90
CA CYS A 113 -7.62 -9.32 5.76
C CYS A 113 -6.26 -9.33 6.48
N GLY A 114 -5.97 -8.30 7.28
CA GLY A 114 -4.71 -8.16 8.00
C GLY A 114 -3.67 -7.36 7.22
N MET A 115 -2.90 -6.54 7.94
CA MET A 115 -1.83 -5.72 7.37
C MET A 115 -0.78 -6.55 6.62
N GLY A 116 -0.57 -7.82 7.01
CA GLY A 116 0.28 -8.76 6.30
C GLY A 116 -0.10 -8.93 4.81
N THR A 117 -1.40 -8.89 4.50
CA THR A 117 -1.89 -8.96 3.11
C THR A 117 -1.44 -7.75 2.28
N ILE A 118 -1.40 -6.56 2.90
CA ILE A 118 -0.92 -5.33 2.27
C ILE A 118 0.60 -5.39 2.07
N ILE A 119 1.32 -5.82 3.09
CA ILE A 119 2.78 -6.01 3.07
C ILE A 119 3.19 -7.01 1.97
N ASP A 120 2.44 -8.09 1.78
CA ASP A 120 2.67 -9.05 0.70
C ASP A 120 2.57 -8.40 -0.68
N ILE A 121 1.63 -7.48 -0.90
CA ILE A 121 1.50 -6.74 -2.17
C ILE A 121 2.75 -5.89 -2.44
N PHE A 122 3.23 -5.17 -1.43
CA PHE A 122 4.46 -4.38 -1.55
C PHE A 122 5.69 -5.28 -1.76
N THR A 123 5.78 -6.39 -1.02
CA THR A 123 6.90 -7.34 -1.08
C THR A 123 6.97 -8.02 -2.45
N ALA A 124 5.85 -8.50 -2.99
CA ALA A 124 5.78 -9.08 -4.34
C ALA A 124 6.21 -8.08 -5.43
N ASN A 125 6.04 -6.79 -5.15
CA ASN A 125 6.44 -5.70 -6.02
C ASN A 125 7.83 -5.12 -5.68
N GLY A 126 8.63 -5.82 -4.88
CA GLY A 126 10.03 -5.46 -4.64
C GLY A 126 10.22 -4.14 -3.89
N PHE A 127 9.24 -3.72 -3.09
CA PHE A 127 9.43 -2.64 -2.14
C PHE A 127 10.22 -3.14 -0.93
N THR A 128 11.13 -2.30 -0.44
CA THR A 128 11.70 -2.43 0.90
C THR A 128 10.78 -1.74 1.89
N MET A 129 10.69 -2.29 3.11
CA MET A 129 9.83 -1.75 4.16
C MET A 129 10.66 -1.40 5.40
N THR A 130 10.39 -0.22 5.96
CA THR A 130 10.73 0.12 7.35
C THR A 130 9.43 0.31 8.11
N SER A 131 9.31 -0.25 9.31
CA SER A 131 8.09 -0.13 10.11
C SER A 131 8.38 0.07 11.58
N HIS A 132 7.47 0.74 12.26
CA HIS A 132 7.46 0.89 13.72
C HIS A 132 6.04 0.69 14.22
N SER A 133 5.88 -0.16 15.24
CA SER A 133 4.60 -0.39 15.90
C SER A 133 4.67 0.01 17.36
N GLY A 134 3.67 0.77 17.81
CA GLY A 134 3.55 1.24 19.19
C GLY A 134 2.10 1.30 19.63
N ASP A 135 1.89 1.61 20.92
CA ASP A 135 0.56 1.50 21.55
C ASP A 135 -0.50 2.47 20.99
N ALA A 136 -0.06 3.64 20.52
CA ALA A 136 -0.93 4.69 19.99
C ALA A 136 -0.74 4.95 18.51
N TYR A 137 0.38 4.52 17.94
CA TYR A 137 0.74 4.80 16.55
C TYR A 137 1.48 3.64 15.91
N ASP A 138 1.10 3.32 14.67
CA ASP A 138 1.90 2.51 13.75
C ASP A 138 2.40 3.38 12.60
N PHE A 139 3.58 3.04 12.09
CA PHE A 139 4.18 3.65 10.92
C PHE A 139 4.77 2.59 9.99
N TYR A 140 4.54 2.76 8.69
CA TYR A 140 5.15 1.96 7.64
C TYR A 140 5.66 2.88 6.53
N HIS A 141 6.89 2.64 6.10
CA HIS A 141 7.49 3.27 4.93
C HIS A 141 7.85 2.19 3.94
N PHE A 142 7.32 2.29 2.73
CA PHE A 142 7.66 1.44 1.60
C PHE A 142 8.38 2.26 0.55
N GLU A 143 9.46 1.74 -0.02
CA GLU A 143 10.13 2.38 -1.13
C GLU A 143 10.63 1.38 -2.18
N ARG A 144 10.68 1.82 -3.43
CA ARG A 144 11.36 1.10 -4.51
C ARG A 144 11.82 2.04 -5.62
N VAL A 145 12.78 1.57 -6.39
CA VAL A 145 13.07 2.14 -7.70
C VAL A 145 12.12 1.55 -8.75
N VAL A 146 11.54 2.41 -9.58
CA VAL A 146 10.70 2.03 -10.72
C VAL A 146 11.38 2.40 -12.03
N PRO A 147 11.13 1.65 -13.13
CA PRO A 147 11.72 1.99 -14.42
C PRO A 147 11.11 3.27 -14.99
N ARG A 148 11.87 3.99 -15.81
CA ARG A 148 11.43 5.23 -16.48
C ARG A 148 10.18 5.08 -17.34
N SER A 149 9.86 3.88 -17.78
CA SER A 149 8.60 3.59 -18.46
C SER A 149 7.36 3.86 -17.58
N PHE A 150 7.48 3.78 -16.25
CA PHE A 150 6.39 4.06 -15.32
C PHE A 150 6.03 5.55 -15.31
N LEU A 151 7.03 6.43 -15.42
CA LEU A 151 6.82 7.89 -15.48
C LEU A 151 5.91 8.32 -16.64
N LYS A 152 5.86 7.52 -17.73
CA LYS A 152 4.98 7.79 -18.88
C LYS A 152 3.48 7.57 -18.58
N LEU A 153 3.15 7.01 -17.42
CA LEU A 153 1.78 6.74 -16.97
C LEU A 153 1.27 7.78 -15.97
N ILE A 154 2.11 8.74 -15.60
CA ILE A 154 1.87 9.75 -14.56
C ILE A 154 1.49 11.07 -15.20
#